data_AF-A0A7C2JZZ1-F1
#
_entry.id   AF-A0A7C2JZZ1-F1
#
_cell.length_a   1.000
_cell.length_b   1.000
_cell.length_c   1.000
_cell.angle_alpha   90.00
_cell.angle_beta   90.00
_cell.angle_gamma   90.00
#
_symmetry.space_group_name_H-M   'P 1'
#
loop_
_entity.id
_entity.type
_entity.pdbx_description
1 polymer ?
#
loop_
_entity_poly.entity_id
_entity_poly.type
_entity_poly.pdbx_seq_one_letter_code
_entity_poly.pdbx_strand_id
1 'polypeptide(L)'
;AQVGPSFGNNFNNRTEEALGNATDLWSAYREGAFRPAARPWLGYVFILEDCPKSRAPVRVQEPHFAVFPEFKNASYAKRFEILLTKLVRERLYDGACLLLTSPQEGRRGKFSSPSPELSIQSFAAGLSARAIAFSKTQG
;
A
#
# COMPACT_ATOMS: atom_id res chain seq x y z
N ALA A 1 1.53 5.74 -6.97
CA ALA A 1 1.67 4.84 -8.14
C ALA A 1 3.13 4.81 -8.57
N GLN A 2 3.59 3.72 -9.17
CA GLN A 2 4.96 3.57 -9.69
C GLN A 2 4.94 3.13 -11.15
N VAL A 3 5.52 3.98 -11.99
CA VAL A 3 5.73 3.82 -13.43
C VAL A 3 7.12 4.37 -13.73
N GLY A 4 7.91 3.73 -14.60
CA GLY A 4 9.17 4.30 -15.09
C GLY A 4 10.46 3.54 -14.76
N PRO A 5 11.64 4.11 -15.12
CA PRO A 5 12.83 3.31 -15.44
C PRO A 5 13.56 2.74 -14.22
N SER A 6 13.51 3.39 -13.05
CA SER A 6 14.23 2.96 -11.84
C SER A 6 13.27 2.44 -10.77
N PHE A 7 13.04 1.13 -10.77
CA PHE A 7 12.18 0.49 -9.77
C PHE A 7 12.77 0.50 -8.36
N GLY A 8 14.10 0.44 -8.23
CA GLY A 8 14.79 0.38 -6.93
C GLY A 8 14.66 1.67 -6.13
N ASN A 9 15.10 2.78 -6.72
CA ASN A 9 15.00 4.10 -6.07
C ASN A 9 13.53 4.46 -5.80
N ASN A 10 12.63 4.14 -6.74
CA ASN A 10 11.22 4.42 -6.55
C ASN A 10 10.61 3.57 -5.42
N PHE A 11 10.95 2.28 -5.33
CA PHE A 11 10.45 1.43 -4.25
C PHE A 11 10.82 1.97 -2.86
N ASN A 12 12.09 2.36 -2.66
CA ASN A 12 12.54 2.91 -1.37
C ASN A 12 11.83 4.23 -1.06
N ASN A 13 11.79 5.17 -2.01
CA ASN A 13 11.11 6.45 -1.81
C ASN A 13 9.62 6.28 -1.49
N ARG A 14 8.91 5.36 -2.18
CA ARG A 14 7.48 5.11 -1.90
C ARG A 14 7.25 4.40 -0.57
N THR A 15 8.21 3.60 -0.13
CA THR A 15 8.19 2.99 1.21
C THR A 15 8.27 4.09 2.27
N GLU A 16 9.23 5.00 2.15
CA GLU A 16 9.41 6.13 3.07
C GLU A 16 8.20 7.06 3.06
N GLU A 17 7.65 7.40 1.90
CA GLU A 17 6.45 8.22 1.81
C GLU A 17 5.22 7.55 2.46
N ALA A 18 5.00 6.24 2.25
CA ALA A 18 3.87 5.54 2.87
C ALA A 18 4.00 5.51 4.40
N LEU A 19 5.21 5.27 4.92
CA LEU A 19 5.48 5.30 6.36
C LEU A 19 5.34 6.71 6.93
N GLY A 20 5.92 7.71 6.27
CA GLY A 20 5.87 9.11 6.68
C GLY A 20 4.45 9.64 6.72
N ASN A 21 3.67 9.43 5.65
CA ASN A 21 2.27 9.86 5.57
C ASN A 21 1.42 9.30 6.72
N ALA A 22 1.56 8.00 7.03
CA ALA A 22 0.84 7.41 8.15
C ALA A 22 1.31 7.99 9.49
N THR A 23 2.62 8.11 9.69
CA THR A 23 3.23 8.63 10.92
C THR A 23 2.79 10.07 11.21
N ASP A 24 2.82 10.92 10.19
CA ASP A 24 2.43 12.32 10.30
C ASP A 24 0.94 12.47 10.58
N LEU A 25 0.09 11.71 9.87
CA LEU A 25 -1.35 11.73 10.09
C LEU A 25 -1.72 11.26 11.49
N TRP A 26 -1.13 10.16 11.97
CA TRP A 26 -1.40 9.66 13.31
C TRP A 26 -0.86 10.58 14.40
N SER A 27 0.27 11.24 14.16
CA SER A 27 0.78 12.29 15.05
C SER A 27 -0.19 13.46 15.11
N ALA A 28 -0.61 13.99 13.95
CA ALA A 28 -1.58 15.09 13.88
C ALA A 28 -2.91 14.74 14.58
N TYR A 29 -3.38 13.49 14.44
CA TYR A 29 -4.57 13.01 15.14
C TYR A 29 -4.37 12.97 16.66
N ARG A 30 -3.24 12.42 17.12
CA ARG A 30 -2.90 12.36 18.55
C ARG A 30 -2.80 13.75 19.18
N GLU A 31 -2.21 14.72 18.46
CA GLU A 31 -2.09 16.11 18.92
C GLU A 31 -3.40 16.93 18.80
N GLY A 32 -4.49 16.33 18.32
CA GLY A 32 -5.79 16.99 18.23
C GLY A 32 -5.92 18.00 17.08
N ALA A 33 -5.06 17.94 16.07
CA ALA A 33 -5.06 18.89 14.94
C ALA A 33 -6.36 18.87 14.12
N PHE A 34 -7.12 17.77 14.16
CA PHE A 34 -8.38 17.59 13.41
C PHE A 34 -9.65 18.01 14.16
N ARG A 35 -9.54 18.80 15.26
CA ARG A 35 -10.62 19.10 16.23
C ARG A 35 -11.08 17.81 16.96
N PRO A 36 -11.98 17.87 17.97
CA PRO A 36 -12.58 16.66 18.52
C PRO A 36 -13.27 15.88 17.41
N ALA A 37 -12.64 14.80 16.95
CA ALA A 37 -13.07 14.00 15.82
C ALA A 37 -12.84 12.52 16.12
N ALA A 38 -13.76 11.67 15.67
CA ALA A 38 -13.54 10.23 15.70
C ALA A 38 -12.29 9.88 14.90
N ARG A 39 -11.58 8.81 15.31
CA ARG A 39 -10.41 8.32 14.58
C ARG A 39 -10.74 8.16 13.09
N PRO A 40 -9.99 8.78 12.17
CA PRO A 40 -10.24 8.62 10.73
C PRO A 40 -10.01 7.17 10.32
N TRP A 41 -10.65 6.76 9.22
CA TRP A 41 -10.26 5.53 8.52
C TRP A 41 -9.22 5.89 7.47
N LEU A 42 -8.04 5.28 7.56
CA LEU A 42 -6.91 5.60 6.71
C LEU A 42 -6.66 4.48 5.70
N GLY A 43 -6.86 4.79 4.42
CA GLY A 43 -6.64 3.86 3.31
C GLY A 43 -5.42 4.22 2.46
N TYR A 44 -4.71 3.21 1.94
CA TYR A 44 -3.63 3.39 0.96
C TYR A 44 -3.90 2.63 -0.33
N VAL A 45 -3.94 3.33 -1.47
CA VAL A 45 -4.06 2.71 -2.79
C VAL A 45 -2.76 2.90 -3.56
N PHE A 46 -2.20 1.80 -4.04
CA PHE A 46 -0.97 1.82 -4.82
C PHE A 46 -1.15 1.09 -6.15
N ILE A 47 -0.80 1.78 -7.23
CA ILE A 47 -0.79 1.22 -8.59
C ILE A 47 0.66 1.01 -9.00
N LEU A 48 1.01 -0.21 -9.36
CA LEU A 48 2.32 -0.61 -9.86
C LEU A 48 2.22 -0.97 -11.33
N GLU A 49 3.15 -0.48 -12.14
CA GLU A 49 3.28 -0.92 -13.53
C GLU A 49 3.53 -2.43 -13.60
N ASP A 50 2.66 -3.12 -14.33
CA ASP A 50 2.80 -4.54 -14.61
C ASP A 50 3.68 -4.77 -15.85
N CYS A 51 4.94 -5.10 -15.61
CA CYS A 51 5.92 -5.34 -16.66
C CYS A 51 6.95 -6.39 -16.20
N PRO A 52 7.75 -6.97 -17.12
CA PRO A 52 8.75 -7.97 -16.76
C PRO A 52 9.70 -7.50 -15.65
N LYS A 53 10.05 -6.22 -15.63
CA LYS A 53 10.95 -5.64 -14.62
C LYS A 53 10.33 -5.56 -13.22
N SER A 54 9.02 -5.30 -13.11
CA SER A 54 8.34 -5.27 -11.81
C SER A 54 8.09 -6.67 -11.24
N ARG A 55 8.02 -7.68 -12.12
CA ARG A 55 7.85 -9.09 -11.77
C ARG A 55 9.16 -9.87 -11.61
N ALA A 56 10.28 -9.35 -12.10
CA ALA A 56 11.58 -10.01 -11.99
C ALA A 56 12.11 -10.02 -10.54
N PRO A 57 12.79 -11.10 -10.09
CA PRO A 57 13.45 -11.14 -8.80
C PRO A 57 14.46 -10.01 -8.60
N VAL A 58 14.51 -9.45 -7.39
CA VAL A 58 15.48 -8.40 -7.02
C VAL A 58 16.56 -9.00 -6.13
N ARG A 59 17.83 -8.81 -6.51
CA ARG A 59 18.98 -9.26 -5.73
C ARG A 59 18.98 -8.62 -4.35
N VAL A 60 19.27 -9.43 -3.33
CA VAL A 60 19.51 -8.98 -1.96
C VAL A 60 21.01 -9.01 -1.66
N GLN A 61 21.47 -8.10 -0.81
CA GLN A 61 22.83 -8.13 -0.26
C GLN A 61 22.70 -8.46 1.23
N GLU A 62 23.48 -9.43 1.71
CA GLU A 62 23.51 -9.89 3.11
C GLU A 62 24.92 -9.71 3.70
N PRO A 63 25.53 -8.50 3.66
CA PRO A 63 26.93 -8.32 4.09
C PRO A 63 27.11 -8.43 5.62
N HIS A 64 26.05 -8.19 6.40
CA HIS A 64 26.10 -8.13 7.86
C HIS A 64 25.09 -9.05 8.54
N PHE A 65 23.86 -9.10 8.04
CA PHE A 65 22.78 -9.90 8.59
C PHE A 65 22.01 -10.63 7.49
N ALA A 66 21.44 -11.77 7.84
CA ALA A 66 20.55 -12.50 6.95
C ALA A 66 19.29 -11.66 6.68
N VAL A 67 18.93 -11.54 5.41
CA VAL A 67 17.67 -10.95 4.98
C VAL A 67 16.54 -11.95 5.25
N PHE A 68 15.39 -11.44 5.70
CA PHE A 68 14.24 -12.30 5.96
C PHE A 68 13.82 -13.10 4.72
N PRO A 69 13.39 -14.38 4.88
CA PRO A 69 13.11 -15.27 3.77
C PRO A 69 12.13 -14.71 2.74
N GLU A 70 11.13 -13.93 3.15
CA GLU A 70 10.13 -13.36 2.24
C GLU A 70 10.71 -12.38 1.22
N PHE A 71 11.91 -11.84 1.46
CA PHE A 71 12.59 -10.92 0.53
C PHE A 71 13.58 -11.64 -0.40
N LYS A 72 13.89 -12.91 -0.14
CA LYS A 72 14.77 -13.70 -1.02
C LYS A 72 14.05 -14.01 -2.33
N ASN A 73 14.66 -13.67 -3.46
CA ASN A 73 14.07 -13.77 -4.81
C ASN A 73 12.75 -12.98 -4.99
N ALA A 74 12.42 -12.05 -4.09
CA ALA A 74 11.21 -11.25 -4.20
C ALA A 74 11.34 -10.20 -5.32
N SER A 75 10.32 -10.12 -6.16
CA SER A 75 10.17 -9.06 -7.17
C SER A 75 9.70 -7.74 -6.55
N TYR A 76 9.71 -6.65 -7.31
CA TYR A 76 9.13 -5.39 -6.82
C TYR A 76 7.64 -5.53 -6.51
N ALA A 77 6.89 -6.26 -7.33
CA ALA A 77 5.49 -6.60 -7.05
C ALA A 77 5.35 -7.30 -5.70
N LYS A 78 6.18 -8.32 -5.44
CA LYS A 78 6.15 -9.04 -4.16
C LYS A 78 6.59 -8.17 -2.98
N ARG A 79 7.58 -7.31 -3.17
CA ARG A 79 8.04 -6.38 -2.12
C ARG A 79 6.97 -5.34 -1.78
N PHE A 80 6.22 -4.84 -2.76
CA PHE A 80 5.06 -3.98 -2.51
C PHE A 80 3.93 -4.72 -1.79
N GLU A 81 3.65 -5.97 -2.18
CA GLU A 81 2.68 -6.80 -1.47
C GLU A 81 3.08 -6.98 0.01
N ILE A 82 4.35 -7.30 0.29
CA ILE A 82 4.88 -7.44 1.65
C ILE A 82 4.75 -6.11 2.42
N LEU A 83 5.18 -5.00 1.81
CA LEU A 83 5.11 -3.67 2.41
C LEU A 83 3.67 -3.32 2.81
N LEU A 84 2.73 -3.34 1.86
CA LEU A 84 1.34 -2.95 2.10
C LEU A 84 0.66 -3.88 3.11
N THR A 85 0.98 -5.17 3.07
CA THR A 85 0.49 -6.11 4.09
C THR A 85 0.99 -5.70 5.48
N LYS A 86 2.30 -5.48 5.65
CA LYS A 86 2.87 -5.06 6.94
C LYS A 86 2.28 -3.72 7.40
N LEU A 87 2.11 -2.74 6.51
CA LEU A 87 1.48 -1.45 6.83
C LEU A 87 0.06 -1.60 7.42
N VAL A 88 -0.75 -2.53 6.90
CA VAL A 88 -2.07 -2.84 7.45
C VAL A 88 -1.97 -3.59 8.78
N ARG A 89 -1.08 -4.59 8.87
CA ARG A 89 -0.90 -5.40 10.10
C ARG A 89 -0.38 -4.59 11.28
N GLU A 90 0.48 -3.61 11.03
CA GLU A 90 1.00 -2.66 12.03
C GLU A 90 0.00 -1.52 12.33
N ARG A 91 -1.21 -1.56 11.75
CA ARG A 91 -2.28 -0.56 11.93
C ARG A 91 -1.88 0.86 11.55
N LEU A 92 -0.86 1.01 10.71
CA LEU A 92 -0.54 2.28 10.08
C LEU A 92 -1.64 2.67 9.08
N TYR A 93 -2.26 1.68 8.46
CA TYR A 93 -3.44 1.85 7.59
C TYR A 93 -4.53 0.88 8.01
N ASP A 94 -5.79 1.29 7.88
CA ASP A 94 -6.96 0.43 8.12
C ASP A 94 -7.27 -0.45 6.91
N GLY A 95 -6.82 -0.05 5.71
CA GLY A 95 -6.94 -0.84 4.48
C GLY A 95 -5.93 -0.43 3.44
N ALA A 96 -5.45 -1.39 2.65
CA ALA A 96 -4.54 -1.13 1.54
C ALA A 96 -5.01 -1.85 0.27
N CYS A 97 -4.71 -1.25 -0.89
CA CYS A 97 -5.04 -1.80 -2.19
C CYS A 97 -3.80 -1.75 -3.09
N LEU A 98 -3.43 -2.89 -3.67
CA LEU A 98 -2.32 -3.02 -4.62
C LEU A 98 -2.86 -3.47 -5.97
N LEU A 99 -2.73 -2.59 -6.96
CA LEU A 99 -3.15 -2.84 -8.35
C LEU A 99 -1.92 -2.95 -9.24
N LEU A 100 -1.84 -4.03 -10.01
CA LEU A 100 -0.84 -4.22 -11.07
C LEU A 100 -1.53 -4.04 -12.41
N THR A 101 -1.04 -3.11 -13.22
CA THR A 101 -1.52 -2.91 -14.58
C THR A 101 -0.44 -2.37 -15.50
N SER A 102 -0.48 -2.74 -16.79
CA SER A 102 0.29 -2.04 -17.82
C SER A 102 -0.40 -0.71 -18.19
N PRO A 103 0.33 0.23 -18.83
CA PRO A 103 -0.27 1.47 -19.33
C PRO A 103 -1.44 1.25 -20.31
N GLN A 104 -1.39 0.17 -21.12
CA GLN A 104 -2.40 -0.13 -22.13
C GLN A 104 -3.63 -0.84 -21.56
N GLU A 105 -3.45 -1.75 -20.60
CA GLU A 105 -4.57 -2.46 -19.95
C GLU A 105 -5.26 -1.53 -18.92
N GLY A 106 -4.50 -0.67 -18.24
CA GLY A 106 -5.03 0.20 -17.19
C GLY A 106 -6.03 1.22 -17.71
N ARG A 107 -5.83 1.74 -18.93
CA ARG A 107 -6.80 2.61 -19.63
C ARG A 107 -8.13 1.93 -19.92
N ARG A 108 -8.17 0.59 -19.93
CA ARG A 108 -9.37 -0.23 -20.10
C ARG A 108 -9.94 -0.74 -18.77
N GLY A 109 -9.44 -0.23 -17.64
CA GLY A 109 -9.86 -0.66 -16.31
C GLY A 109 -9.42 -2.09 -15.96
N LYS A 110 -8.49 -2.67 -16.72
CA LYS A 110 -7.97 -4.01 -16.44
C LYS A 110 -6.77 -3.91 -15.52
N PHE A 111 -6.78 -4.71 -14.47
CA PHE A 111 -5.71 -4.79 -13.48
C PHE A 111 -5.72 -6.19 -12.86
N SER A 112 -4.64 -6.50 -12.14
CA SER A 112 -4.58 -7.65 -11.23
C SER A 112 -4.22 -7.17 -9.83
N SER A 113 -4.50 -8.01 -8.83
CA SER A 113 -4.03 -7.78 -7.45
C SER A 113 -3.28 -9.03 -6.99
N PRO A 114 -2.11 -8.90 -6.35
CA PRO A 114 -1.30 -10.04 -5.96
C PRO A 114 -1.80 -10.71 -4.68
N SER A 115 -2.71 -10.08 -3.94
CA SER A 115 -3.27 -10.58 -2.68
C SER A 115 -4.77 -10.27 -2.60
N PRO A 116 -5.63 -11.24 -2.24
CA PRO A 116 -7.05 -10.99 -2.00
C PRO A 116 -7.30 -9.93 -0.91
N GLU A 117 -6.40 -9.84 0.08
CA GLU A 117 -6.47 -8.83 1.14
C GLU A 117 -6.17 -7.42 0.60
N LEU A 118 -5.23 -7.31 -0.34
CA LEU A 118 -4.85 -6.04 -0.97
C LEU A 118 -5.68 -5.75 -2.23
N SER A 119 -6.86 -6.36 -2.34
CA SER A 119 -7.76 -6.19 -3.47
C SER A 119 -8.60 -4.92 -3.34
N ILE A 120 -9.08 -4.40 -4.47
CA ILE A 120 -9.99 -3.25 -4.47
C ILE A 120 -11.30 -3.58 -3.74
N GLN A 121 -11.73 -4.83 -3.77
CA GLN A 121 -12.94 -5.30 -3.09
C GLN A 121 -12.78 -5.22 -1.57
N SER A 122 -11.68 -5.74 -1.04
CA SER A 122 -11.36 -5.68 0.40
C SER A 122 -11.22 -4.23 0.87
N PHE A 123 -10.52 -3.40 0.09
CA PHE A 123 -10.38 -1.97 0.36
C PHE A 123 -11.73 -1.24 0.39
N ALA A 124 -12.54 -1.42 -0.66
CA ALA A 124 -13.84 -0.78 -0.79
C ALA A 124 -14.79 -1.22 0.33
N ALA A 125 -14.80 -2.50 0.69
CA ALA A 125 -15.61 -3.01 1.80
C ALA A 125 -15.29 -2.29 3.13
N GLY A 126 -14.00 -2.12 3.45
CA GLY A 126 -13.57 -1.39 4.66
C GLY A 126 -14.00 0.08 4.64
N LEU A 127 -13.80 0.76 3.51
CA LEU A 127 -14.21 2.15 3.33
C LEU A 127 -15.73 2.33 3.43
N SER A 128 -16.50 1.48 2.73
CA SER A 128 -17.97 1.50 2.75
C SER A 128 -18.53 1.24 4.14
N ALA A 129 -17.96 0.29 4.88
CA ALA A 129 -18.37 0.04 6.27
C ALA A 129 -18.18 1.29 7.14
N ARG A 130 -17.06 2.02 6.98
CA ARG A 130 -16.85 3.27 7.71
C ARG A 130 -17.84 4.36 7.29
N ALA A 131 -18.09 4.52 6.00
CA ALA A 131 -19.03 5.51 5.47
C ALA A 131 -20.46 5.27 5.95
N ILE A 132 -20.92 4.02 5.93
CA ILE A 132 -22.25 3.63 6.44
C ILE A 132 -22.36 3.92 7.94
N ALA A 133 -21.33 3.56 8.72
CA ALA A 133 -21.32 3.85 10.15
C ALA A 133 -21.41 5.36 10.43
N PHE A 134 -20.67 6.17 9.68
CA PHE A 134 -20.72 7.64 9.79
C PHE A 134 -22.11 8.19 9.42
N SER A 135 -22.72 7.72 8.33
CA SER A 135 -24.06 8.14 7.91
C SER A 135 -25.13 7.89 8.97
N LYS A 136 -24.99 6.82 9.78
CA LYS A 136 -25.93 6.49 10.86
C LYS A 136 -25.76 7.35 12.11
N THR A 137 -24.62 8.02 12.28
CA THR A 137 -24.34 8.90 13.43
C THR A 137 -24.74 10.36 13.20
N GLN A 138 -25.06 10.73 11.96
CA GLN A 138 -25.47 12.08 11.57
C GLN A 138 -26.99 12.21 11.34
N GLY A 139 -27.73 11.12 11.55
CA GLY A 139 -29.19 11.07 11.46
C GLY A 139 -29.85 11.08 12.83
#